data_AF-A0A376TY07-F1
#
_entry.id   AF-A0A376TY07-F1
#
_cell.length_a   1.000
_cell.length_b   1.000
_cell.length_c   1.000
_cell.angle_alpha   90.00
_cell.angle_beta   90.00
_cell.angle_gamma   90.00
#
_symmetry.space_group_name_H-M   'P 1'
#
loop_
_entity.id
_entity.type
_entity.pdbx_description
1 polymer ?
#
loop_
_entity_poly.entity_id
_entity_poly.type
_entity_poly.pdbx_seq_one_letter_code
_entity_poly.pdbx_strand_id
1 'polypeptide(L)'
;MKRQRNVNLLLMLVLLVAVGQMAQTIYIPAIADMARDLNVREGAVQSVMGAYLLTYGVSQLFYGPISDRVGRRPVILVGMSIFMLATLVAVTTSSLTVLIAASAMQGWAPALAA
;
A
#
# COMPACT_ATOMS: atom_id res chain seq x y z
N MET A 1 -7.78 29.61 18.00
CA MET A 1 -6.83 28.47 17.95
C MET A 1 -7.39 27.15 17.38
N LYS A 2 -8.72 26.92 17.30
CA LYS A 2 -9.28 25.67 16.71
C LYS A 2 -9.12 25.53 15.18
N ARG A 3 -9.01 26.64 14.43
CA ARG A 3 -8.96 26.65 12.95
C ARG A 3 -7.64 26.07 12.37
N GLN A 4 -6.50 26.28 13.02
CA GLN A 4 -5.21 25.74 12.55
C GLN A 4 -5.08 24.23 12.76
N ARG A 5 -5.71 23.67 13.81
CA ARG A 5 -5.68 22.22 14.07
C ARG A 5 -6.39 21.42 12.98
N ASN A 6 -7.42 21.99 12.36
CA ASN A 6 -8.16 21.34 11.28
C ASN A 6 -7.37 21.33 9.97
N VAL A 7 -6.58 22.39 9.68
CA VAL A 7 -5.73 22.45 8.49
C VAL A 7 -4.59 21.42 8.56
N ASN A 8 -3.95 21.27 9.72
CA ASN A 8 -2.90 20.27 9.90
C ASN A 8 -3.44 18.84 9.78
N LEU A 9 -4.64 18.56 10.31
CA LEU A 9 -5.30 17.26 10.17
C LEU A 9 -5.68 16.97 8.72
N LEU A 10 -6.23 17.97 8.01
CA LEU A 10 -6.55 17.84 6.59
C LEU A 10 -5.29 17.58 5.75
N LEU A 11 -4.21 18.33 5.97
CA LEU A 11 -2.92 18.10 5.32
C LEU A 11 -2.40 16.69 5.56
N MET A 12 -2.48 16.20 6.80
CA MET A 12 -2.02 14.86 7.15
C MET A 12 -2.84 13.77 6.45
N LEU A 13 -4.16 13.91 6.39
CA LEU A 13 -5.04 12.98 5.66
C LEU A 13 -4.77 13.02 4.16
N VAL A 14 -4.59 14.21 3.58
CA VAL A 14 -4.27 14.37 2.15
C VAL A 14 -2.93 13.71 1.82
N LEU A 15 -1.90 13.90 2.65
CA LEU A 15 -0.60 13.28 2.45
C LEU A 15 -0.66 11.75 2.54
N LEU A 16 -1.42 11.20 3.49
CA LEU A 16 -1.61 9.75 3.63
C LEU A 16 -2.26 9.15 2.37
N VAL A 17 -3.36 9.75 1.90
CA VAL A 17 -4.04 9.33 0.68
C VAL A 17 -3.12 9.46 -0.54
N ALA A 18 -2.34 10.56 -0.62
CA ALA A 18 -1.39 10.76 -1.71
C ALA A 18 -0.32 9.67 -1.77
N VAL A 19 0.23 9.24 -0.62
CA VAL A 19 1.22 8.15 -0.58
C VAL A 19 0.62 6.84 -1.08
N GLY A 20 -0.61 6.50 -0.67
CA GLY A 20 -1.30 5.31 -1.15
C GLY A 20 -1.51 5.31 -2.67
N GLN A 21 -1.92 6.47 -3.23
CA GLN A 21 -2.12 6.61 -4.68
C GLN A 21 -0.80 6.63 -5.46
N MET A 22 0.26 7.24 -4.92
CA MET A 22 1.58 7.21 -5.55
C MET A 22 2.13 5.79 -5.67
N ALA A 23 1.93 4.94 -4.65
CA ALA A 23 2.34 3.54 -4.73
C ALA A 23 1.70 2.84 -5.93
N GLN A 24 0.40 3.05 -6.16
CA GLN A 24 -0.31 2.45 -7.31
C GLN A 24 0.18 2.97 -8.66
N THR A 25 0.44 4.27 -8.78
CA THR A 25 0.84 4.88 -10.06
C THR A 25 2.30 4.58 -10.44
N ILE A 26 3.18 4.35 -9.46
CA ILE A 26 4.59 3.99 -9.71
C ILE A 26 4.71 2.61 -10.37
N TYR A 27 3.79 1.67 -10.08
CA TYR A 27 3.89 0.31 -10.60
C TYR A 27 3.77 0.22 -12.12
N ILE A 28 2.96 1.07 -12.76
CA ILE A 28 2.69 0.97 -14.21
C ILE A 28 3.98 1.06 -15.04
N PRO A 29 4.83 2.10 -14.90
CA PRO A 29 6.13 2.13 -15.58
C PRO A 29 7.12 1.13 -15.00
N ALA A 30 7.09 0.91 -13.68
CA ALA A 30 8.05 0.02 -13.01
C ALA A 30 7.86 -1.47 -13.38
N ILE A 31 6.68 -1.88 -13.87
CA ILE A 31 6.44 -3.26 -14.36
C ILE A 31 7.40 -3.61 -15.50
N ALA A 32 7.67 -2.68 -16.42
CA ALA A 32 8.58 -2.93 -17.54
C ALA A 32 10.03 -3.10 -17.06
N ASP A 33 10.46 -2.29 -16.10
CA ASP A 33 11.81 -2.37 -15.53
C ASP A 33 11.96 -3.61 -14.64
N MET A 34 10.97 -3.92 -13.80
CA MET A 34 10.93 -5.16 -13.01
C MET A 34 10.97 -6.42 -13.88
N ALA A 35 10.26 -6.44 -15.01
CA ALA A 35 10.28 -7.58 -15.92
C ALA A 35 11.68 -7.82 -16.53
N ARG A 36 12.40 -6.73 -16.84
CA ARG A 36 13.78 -6.78 -17.34
C ARG A 36 14.75 -7.26 -16.25
N ASP A 37 14.67 -6.68 -15.06
CA ASP A 37 15.59 -6.98 -13.96
C ASP A 37 15.41 -8.40 -13.41
N LEU A 38 14.18 -8.89 -13.34
CA LEU A 38 13.89 -10.27 -12.90
C LEU A 38 13.95 -11.32 -14.02
N ASN A 39 14.25 -10.91 -15.27
CA ASN A 39 14.30 -11.79 -16.45
C ASN A 39 13.03 -12.67 -16.62
N VAL A 40 11.86 -12.08 -16.40
CA VAL A 40 10.55 -12.76 -16.47
C VAL A 40 9.65 -12.10 -17.50
N ARG A 41 8.66 -12.86 -17.98
CA ARG A 41 7.63 -12.34 -18.88
C ARG A 41 6.86 -11.20 -18.19
N GLU A 42 6.58 -10.12 -18.92
CA GLU A 42 5.82 -8.96 -18.39
C GLU A 42 4.49 -9.35 -17.73
N GLY A 43 3.77 -10.32 -18.31
CA GLY A 43 2.53 -10.85 -17.74
C GLY A 43 2.70 -11.49 -16.35
N ALA A 44 3.91 -11.97 -16.02
CA ALA A 44 4.20 -12.51 -14.70
C ALA A 44 4.31 -11.38 -13.65
N VAL A 45 4.80 -10.21 -14.03
CA VAL A 45 4.90 -9.03 -13.13
C VAL A 45 3.53 -8.38 -12.92
N GLN A 46 2.59 -8.49 -13.87
CA GLN A 46 1.20 -8.05 -13.67
C GLN A 46 0.51 -8.75 -12.48
N SER A 47 0.92 -9.98 -12.15
CA SER A 47 0.40 -10.69 -10.98
C SER A 47 0.72 -9.99 -9.65
N VAL A 48 1.81 -9.22 -9.60
CA VAL A 48 2.19 -8.41 -8.43
C VAL A 48 1.15 -7.32 -8.17
N MET A 49 0.76 -6.59 -9.23
CA MET A 49 -0.31 -5.59 -9.15
C MET A 49 -1.67 -6.25 -8.85
N GLY A 50 -1.96 -7.40 -9.47
CA GLY A 50 -3.17 -8.16 -9.19
C GLY A 50 -3.29 -8.56 -7.72
N ALA A 51 -2.21 -9.10 -7.13
CA ALA A 51 -2.17 -9.47 -5.73
C ALA A 51 -2.35 -8.27 -4.78
N TYR A 52 -1.72 -7.14 -5.09
CA TYR A 52 -1.91 -5.89 -4.36
C TYR A 52 -3.36 -5.41 -4.41
N LEU A 53 -3.98 -5.34 -5.59
CA LEU A 53 -5.35 -4.86 -5.75
C LEU A 53 -6.39 -5.78 -5.10
N LEU A 54 -6.20 -7.09 -5.21
CA LEU A 54 -7.08 -8.07 -4.57
C LEU A 54 -7.07 -7.92 -3.04
N THR A 55 -5.88 -7.89 -2.46
CA THR A 55 -5.74 -7.73 -1.00
C THR A 55 -6.17 -6.36 -0.52
N TYR A 56 -5.87 -5.30 -1.29
CA TYR A 56 -6.35 -3.96 -1.03
C TYR A 56 -7.88 -3.89 -1.00
N GLY A 57 -8.56 -4.43 -2.01
CA GLY A 57 -10.03 -4.46 -2.04
C GLY A 57 -10.65 -5.23 -0.87
N VAL A 58 -10.07 -6.39 -0.53
CA VAL A 58 -10.51 -7.18 0.64
C VAL A 58 -10.33 -6.39 1.93
N SER A 59 -9.20 -5.72 2.08
CA SER A 59 -8.86 -4.99 3.30
C SER A 59 -9.75 -3.75 3.53
N GLN A 60 -10.25 -3.11 2.47
CA GLN A 60 -11.22 -2.00 2.56
C GLN A 60 -12.52 -2.40 3.28
N LEU A 61 -12.97 -3.66 3.13
CA LEU A 61 -14.18 -4.17 3.80
C LEU A 61 -14.02 -4.23 5.32
N PHE A 62 -12.84 -4.61 5.80
CA PHE A 62 -12.55 -4.71 7.23
C PHE A 62 -12.22 -3.36 7.85
N TYR A 63 -11.66 -2.45 7.06
CA TYR A 63 -11.13 -1.20 7.56
C TYR A 63 -12.20 -0.25 8.12
N GLY A 64 -13.37 -0.17 7.49
CA GLY A 64 -14.48 0.67 7.95
C GLY A 64 -14.89 0.34 9.40
N PRO A 65 -15.35 -0.89 9.67
CA PRO A 65 -15.77 -1.30 11.02
C PRO A 65 -14.66 -1.20 12.08
N ILE A 66 -13.41 -1.49 11.72
CA ILE A 66 -12.26 -1.44 12.64
C ILE A 66 -11.89 0.00 12.98
N SER A 67 -11.85 0.89 11.98
CA SER A 67 -11.55 2.32 12.15
C SER A 67 -12.57 3.01 13.05
N ASP A 68 -13.86 2.66 12.90
CA ASP A 68 -14.93 3.23 13.71
C ASP A 68 -14.92 2.74 15.17
N ARG A 69 -14.45 1.50 15.43
CA ARG A 69 -14.40 0.92 16.79
C ARG A 69 -13.13 1.25 17.57
N VAL A 70 -11.97 1.22 16.90
CA VAL A 70 -10.65 1.37 17.53
C VAL A 70 -10.16 2.83 17.46
N GLY A 71 -10.79 3.63 16.59
CA GLY A 71 -10.43 5.01 16.31
C GLY A 71 -9.36 5.12 15.21
N ARG A 72 -9.47 6.15 14.37
CA ARG A 72 -8.66 6.31 13.14
C ARG A 72 -7.14 6.24 13.34
N ARG A 73 -6.62 6.83 14.42
CA ARG A 73 -5.15 7.01 14.63
C ARG A 73 -4.37 5.70 14.78
N PRO A 74 -4.71 4.77 15.69
CA PRO A 74 -4.00 3.50 15.82
C PRO A 74 -4.09 2.67 14.54
N VAL A 75 -5.22 2.72 13.84
CA VAL A 75 -5.40 1.92 12.63
C VAL A 75 -4.47 2.41 11.51
N ILE A 76 -4.38 3.74 11.29
CA ILE A 76 -3.42 4.36 10.34
C ILE A 76 -1.98 3.90 10.63
N LEU A 77 -1.56 3.96 11.90
CA LEU A 77 -0.19 3.59 12.30
C LEU A 77 0.12 2.11 12.06
N VAL A 78 -0.84 1.22 12.30
CA VAL A 78 -0.68 -0.22 12.04
C VAL A 78 -0.50 -0.48 10.55
N GLY A 79 -1.35 0.08 9.68
CA GLY A 79 -1.15 -0.13 8.25
C GLY A 79 0.11 0.53 7.71
N MET A 80 0.50 1.71 8.20
CA MET A 80 1.82 2.28 7.86
C MET A 80 2.97 1.33 8.21
N SER A 81 2.90 0.69 9.37
CA SER A 81 3.93 -0.27 9.81
C SER A 81 3.96 -1.52 8.92
N ILE A 82 2.79 -2.08 8.58
CA ILE A 82 2.67 -3.23 7.67
C ILE A 82 3.22 -2.87 6.28
N PHE A 83 2.83 -1.71 5.74
CA PHE A 83 3.28 -1.23 4.45
C PHE A 83 4.81 -1.06 4.40
N MET A 84 5.39 -0.49 5.46
CA MET A 84 6.84 -0.27 5.56
C MET A 84 7.61 -1.59 5.59
N LEU A 85 7.16 -2.56 6.40
CA LEU A 85 7.78 -3.88 6.47
C LEU A 85 7.67 -4.62 5.14
N ALA A 86 6.51 -4.57 4.51
CA ALA A 86 6.28 -5.23 3.24
C ALA A 86 7.12 -4.60 2.10
N THR A 87 7.27 -3.27 2.11
CA THR A 87 8.18 -2.56 1.19
C THR A 87 9.63 -2.96 1.40
N LEU A 88 10.07 -3.13 2.66
CA LEU A 88 11.43 -3.58 2.97
C LEU A 88 11.71 -4.98 2.41
N VAL A 89 10.74 -5.89 2.52
CA VAL A 89 10.83 -7.23 1.92
C VAL A 89 10.85 -7.16 0.40
N ALA A 90 10.04 -6.28 -0.21
CA ALA A 90 10.00 -6.10 -1.66
C ALA A 90 11.32 -5.56 -2.23
N VAL A 91 12.00 -4.66 -1.53
CA VAL A 91 13.29 -4.09 -1.97
C VAL A 91 14.45 -5.08 -1.84
N THR A 92 14.38 -6.01 -0.87
CA THR A 92 15.48 -6.95 -0.60
C THR A 92 15.40 -8.25 -1.40
N THR A 93 14.29 -8.49 -2.10
CA THR A 93 14.09 -9.74 -2.85
C THR A 93 14.34 -9.59 -4.34
N SER A 94 14.88 -10.64 -4.96
CA SER A 94 15.03 -10.78 -6.42
C SER A 94 14.14 -11.90 -6.99
N SER A 95 13.17 -12.37 -6.21
CA SER A 95 12.25 -13.44 -6.61
C SER A 95 10.83 -12.89 -6.81
N LEU A 96 10.25 -13.19 -7.98
CA LEU A 96 8.89 -12.78 -8.34
C LEU A 96 7.85 -13.27 -7.32
N THR A 97 7.97 -14.51 -6.82
CA THR A 97 7.03 -15.07 -5.84
C THR A 97 7.04 -14.29 -4.53
N VAL A 98 8.23 -13.88 -4.07
CA VAL A 98 8.38 -13.08 -2.85
C VAL A 98 7.87 -11.67 -3.08
N LEU A 99 8.08 -11.10 -4.27
CA LEU A 99 7.50 -9.82 -4.68
C LEU A 99 5.97 -9.86 -4.66
N ILE A 100 5.34 -10.90 -5.20
CA ILE A 100 3.89 -11.08 -5.15
C ILE A 100 3.40 -11.14 -3.69
N ALA A 101 4.08 -11.92 -2.84
CA ALA A 101 3.72 -12.04 -1.42
C ALA A 101 3.89 -10.71 -0.67
N ALA A 102 5.00 -10.00 -0.90
CA ALA A 102 5.27 -8.69 -0.33
C ALA A 102 4.23 -7.66 -0.80
N SER A 103 3.81 -7.70 -2.06
CA SER A 103 2.79 -6.80 -2.60
C SER A 103 1.39 -7.15 -2.09
N ALA A 104 1.07 -8.42 -1.91
CA ALA A 104 -0.13 -8.85 -1.20
C ALA A 104 -0.15 -8.32 0.24
N MET A 105 0.99 -8.36 0.94
CA MET A 105 1.12 -7.76 2.28
C MET A 105 0.97 -6.24 2.26
N GLN A 106 1.52 -5.54 1.25
CA GLN A 106 1.32 -4.10 1.06
C GLN A 106 -0.16 -3.76 0.86
N GLY A 107 -0.91 -4.57 0.11
CA GLY A 107 -2.34 -4.36 -0.10
C GLY A 107 -3.17 -4.53 1.17
N TRP A 108 -2.72 -5.35 2.12
CA TRP A 108 -3.31 -5.49 3.47
C TRP A 108 -3.06 -4.28 4.40
N ALA A 109 -2.41 -3.22 3.93
CA ALA A 109 -2.22 -1.97 4.66
C ALA A 109 -3.19 -0.84 4.21
N PRO A 110 -4.53 -1.06 4.11
CA PRO A 110 -5.46 -0.02 3.64
C PRO A 110 -5.54 1.18 4.56
N ALA A 111 -4.87 1.12 5.72
CA ALA A 111 -4.80 2.20 6.67
C ALA A 111 -4.19 3.49 6.16
N LEU A 112 -3.33 3.39 5.16
CA LEU A 112 -2.74 4.55 4.53
C LEU A 112 -3.72 5.32 3.64
N ALA A 113 -4.80 4.68 3.15
CA ALA A 113 -5.62 5.21 2.07
C ALA A 113 -7.11 5.45 2.43
N ALA A 114 -7.52 5.20 3.68
CA ALA A 114 -8.90 5.39 4.17
C ALA A 114 -9.03 6.59 5.12
#